data_AF-A0A645JP85-F1
#
_entry.id   AF-A0A645JP85-F1
#
_cell.length_a   1.000
_cell.length_b   1.000
_cell.length_c   1.000
_cell.angle_alpha   90.00
_cell.angle_beta   90.00
_cell.angle_gamma   90.00
#
_symmetry.space_group_name_H-M   'P 1'
#
loop_
_entity.id
_entity.type
_entity.pdbx_description
1 polymer ?
#
loop_
_entity_poly.entity_id
_entity_poly.type
_entity_poly.pdbx_seq_one_letter_code
_entity_poly.pdbx_strand_id
1 'polypeptide(L)' 'MKDSQLENGEARYKMMGFGDIPNDKILGLLQANGYRGYVSLEWLKRWNKNLTEPGIVFPQFINFVRDFCD' A
#
# COMPACT_ATOMS: atom_id res chain seq x y z
N MET A 1 -2.69 1.09 5.08
CA MET A 1 -1.93 1.60 3.94
C MET A 1 -2.54 1.05 2.66
N LYS A 2 -2.48 1.85 1.61
CA LYS A 2 -2.94 1.56 0.25
C LYS A 2 -2.12 2.42 -0.70
N ASP A 3 -2.13 2.05 -1.97
CA ASP A 3 -1.55 2.89 -3.02
C ASP A 3 -2.63 3.30 -4.03
N SER A 4 -2.45 4.46 -4.64
CA SER A 4 -3.37 4.99 -5.64
C SER A 4 -2.70 6.06 -6.49
N GLN A 5 -3.19 6.22 -7.71
CA GLN A 5 -2.92 7.37 -8.55
C GLN A 5 -4.22 8.13 -8.82
N LEU A 6 -4.13 9.42 -9.13
CA LEU A 6 -5.30 10.17 -9.61
C LEU A 6 -5.46 9.95 -11.11
N GLU A 7 -6.61 9.40 -11.51
CA GLU A 7 -7.02 9.29 -12.91
C GLU A 7 -8.33 10.05 -13.10
N ASN A 8 -8.33 11.07 -13.96
CA ASN A 8 -9.51 11.90 -14.25
C ASN A 8 -10.16 12.52 -12.99
N GLY A 9 -9.34 12.90 -12.01
CA GLY A 9 -9.81 13.49 -10.75
C GLY A 9 -10.32 12.47 -9.72
N GLU A 10 -10.32 11.17 -10.04
CA GLU A 10 -10.69 10.11 -9.11
C GLU A 10 -9.47 9.28 -8.69
N ALA A 11 -9.43 8.86 -7.43
CA ALA A 11 -8.41 7.93 -6.97
C ALA A 11 -8.66 6.54 -7.59
N ARG A 12 -7.63 6.01 -8.25
CA ARG A 12 -7.59 4.63 -8.75
C ARG A 12 -6.54 3.87 -7.97
N TYR A 13 -6.98 2.84 -7.25
CA TYR A 13 -6.11 2.03 -6.41
C TYR A 13 -5.14 1.21 -7.27
N LYS A 14 -3.89 1.15 -6.82
CA LYS A 14 -2.80 0.44 -7.47
C LYS A 14 -2.12 -0.48 -6.48
N MET A 15 -1.37 -1.45 -7.00
CA MET A 15 -0.46 -2.25 -6.15
C MET A 15 0.63 -1.32 -5.57
N MET A 16 1.22 -1.72 -4.44
CA MET A 16 2.20 -0.88 -3.75
C MET A 16 3.38 -0.56 -4.67
N GLY A 17 3.76 0.72 -4.76
CA GLY A 17 4.86 1.21 -5.59
C GLY A 17 4.46 1.51 -7.04
N PHE A 18 3.19 1.34 -7.41
CA PHE A 18 2.67 1.66 -8.75
C PHE A 18 1.66 2.82 -8.75
N GLY A 19 1.40 3.44 -7.60
CA GLY A 19 0.62 4.66 -7.50
C GLY A 19 1.50 5.89 -7.26
N ASP A 20 0.83 7.00 -6.94
CA ASP A 20 1.47 8.29 -6.71
C ASP A 20 1.76 8.55 -5.22
N ILE A 21 1.30 7.66 -4.32
CA ILE A 21 1.54 7.83 -2.88
C ILE A 21 3.01 7.44 -2.59
N PRO A 22 3.81 8.33 -1.95
CA PRO A 22 5.21 8.06 -1.64
C PRO A 22 5.35 7.12 -0.43
N ASN A 23 4.85 5.89 -0.58
CA ASN A 23 4.74 4.89 0.50
C ASN A 23 6.12 4.48 1.06
N ASP A 24 7.14 4.41 0.22
CA ASP A 24 8.54 4.17 0.60
C ASP A 24 9.05 5.24 1.58
N LYS A 25 8.81 6.52 1.26
CA LYS A 25 9.17 7.65 2.12
C LYS A 25 8.38 7.66 3.42
N ILE A 26 7.09 7.33 3.36
CA ILE A 26 6.23 7.23 4.56
C ILE A 26 6.76 6.14 5.49
N LEU A 27 7.02 4.94 4.96
CA LEU A 27 7.56 3.82 5.75
C LEU A 27 8.94 4.15 6.32
N GLY A 28 9.84 4.71 5.51
CA GLY A 28 11.16 5.13 5.97
C GLY A 28 11.09 6.18 7.08
N LEU A 29 10.16 7.14 7.00
CA LEU A 29 9.92 8.12 8.06
C LEU A 29 9.39 7.48 9.33
N LEU A 30 8.45 6.53 9.23
CA LEU A 30 7.93 5.80 10.38
C LEU A 30 9.06 5.02 11.09
N GLN A 31 9.87 4.29 10.33
CA GLN A 31 11.02 3.55 10.86
C GLN A 31 12.04 4.49 11.52
N ALA A 32 12.45 5.56 10.82
CA ALA A 32 13.44 6.52 11.32
C ALA A 32 13.01 7.26 12.60
N ASN A 33 11.71 7.42 12.82
CA ASN A 33 11.15 8.04 14.03
C ASN A 33 10.77 7.02 15.11
N GLY A 34 11.15 5.75 14.95
CA GLY A 34 10.93 4.71 15.95
C GLY A 34 9.46 4.35 16.16
N TYR A 35 8.63 4.44 15.12
CA TYR A 35 7.24 4.00 15.18
C TYR A 35 7.17 2.49 15.49
N ARG A 36 6.50 2.12 16.60
CA ARG A 36 6.40 0.74 17.10
C ARG A 36 5.04 0.07 16.84
N GLY A 37 4.19 0.71 16.05
CA GLY A 37 2.87 0.19 15.72
C GLY A 37 2.91 -0.78 14.54
N TYR A 38 1.76 -0.93 13.88
CA TYR A 38 1.59 -1.85 12.75
C TYR A 38 1.28 -1.09 11.46
N VAL A 39 1.79 -1.61 10.35
CA VAL A 39 1.37 -1.21 9.01
C VAL A 39 0.43 -2.28 8.45
N SER A 40 -0.84 -1.94 8.32
CA SER A 40 -1.86 -2.86 7.79
C SER A 40 -2.22 -2.49 6.35
N LEU A 41 -2.34 -3.48 5.46
CA LEU A 41 -2.93 -3.28 4.13
C LEU A 41 -4.45 -3.12 4.24
N GLU A 42 -5.00 -2.10 3.57
CA GLU A 42 -6.45 -1.97 3.40
C GLU A 42 -6.82 -2.22 1.94
N TRP A 43 -7.50 -3.34 1.67
CA TRP A 43 -7.88 -3.75 0.31
C TRP A 43 -9.32 -4.29 0.27
N LEU A 44 -10.26 -3.44 -0.14
CA LEU A 44 -11.70 -3.66 0.01
C LEU A 44 -12.34 -4.37 -1.21
N LYS A 45 -11.78 -5.50 -1.65
CA LYS A 45 -12.23 -6.23 -2.87
C LYS A 45 -13.73 -6.56 -2.89
N ARG A 46 -14.32 -6.90 -1.73
CA ARG A 46 -15.77 -7.17 -1.62
C ARG A 46 -16.62 -5.97 -2.04
N TRP A 47 -16.15 -4.76 -1.78
CA TRP A 47 -16.85 -3.50 -2.02
C TRP A 47 -16.44 -2.85 -3.33
N ASN A 48 -15.22 -3.10 -3.81
CA ASN A 48 -14.76 -2.70 -5.13
C ASN A 48 -14.25 -3.93 -5.90
N LYS A 49 -15.13 -4.50 -6.74
CA LYS A 49 -14.87 -5.72 -7.50
C LYS A 49 -13.78 -5.56 -8.56
N ASN A 50 -13.41 -4.33 -8.93
CA ASN A 50 -12.38 -4.07 -9.93
C ASN A 50 -10.96 -4.11 -9.35
N LEU A 51 -10.82 -4.20 -8.02
CA LEU A 51 -9.51 -4.35 -7.39
C LEU A 51 -8.86 -5.68 -7.75
N THR A 52 -7.53 -5.71 -7.80
CA THR A 52 -6.74 -6.94 -7.96
C THR A 52 -7.10 -7.97 -6.88
N GLU A 53 -7.04 -9.25 -7.24
CA GLU A 53 -7.39 -10.34 -6.33
C GLU A 53 -6.54 -10.32 -5.04
N PRO A 54 -7.14 -10.59 -3.86
CA PRO A 54 -6.43 -10.58 -2.59
C PRO A 54 -5.22 -11.50 -2.55
N GLY A 55 -5.31 -12.65 -3.22
CA GLY A 55 -4.20 -13.63 -3.31
C GLY A 55 -2.98 -13.13 -4.10
N ILE A 56 -3.10 -12.02 -4.82
CA ILE A 56 -2.00 -11.39 -5.57
C ILE A 56 -1.48 -10.16 -4.81
N VAL A 57 -2.39 -9.28 -4.40
CA VAL A 57 -2.02 -7.99 -3.77
C VAL A 57 -1.43 -8.18 -2.36
N PHE A 58 -1.89 -9.17 -1.60
CA PHE A 58 -1.43 -9.36 -0.22
C PHE A 58 0.04 -9.84 -0.16
N PRO A 59 0.47 -10.87 -0.91
CA PRO A 59 1.89 -11.22 -0.99
C PRO A 59 2.76 -10.08 -1.53
N GLN A 60 2.26 -9.32 -2.52
CA GLN A 60 2.99 -8.16 -3.07
C GLN A 60 3.19 -7.07 -2.01
N PHE A 61 2.16 -6.77 -1.21
CA PHE A 61 2.26 -5.83 -0.09
C PHE A 61 3.30 -6.29 0.95
N ILE A 62 3.29 -7.56 1.35
CA ILE A 62 4.26 -8.08 2.33
C ILE A 62 5.69 -7.91 1.81
N ASN A 63 5.94 -8.23 0.53
CA ASN A 63 7.26 -8.03 -0.06
C ASN A 63 7.64 -6.54 -0.13
N PHE A 64 6.69 -5.65 -0.41
CA PHE A 64 6.95 -4.21 -0.46
C PHE A 64 7.35 -3.62 0.91
N VAL A 65 6.67 -4.01 1.99
CA VAL A 65 6.94 -3.43 3.33
C VAL A 65 8.13 -4.07 4.05
N ARG A 66 8.57 -5.26 3.63
CA ARG A 66 9.65 -6.02 4.27
C ARG A 66 10.92 -5.20 4.46
N ASP A 67 11.32 -4.47 3.42
CA ASP A 67 12.56 -3.68 3.43
C ASP A 67 12.57 -2.53 4.46
N PHE A 68 11.41 -2.20 5.06
CA PHE A 68 11.25 -1.10 6.01
C PHE A 68 10.84 -1.54 7.42
N CYS A 69 10.33 -2.77 7.56
CA CYS A 69 9.66 -3.24 8.78
C CYS A 69 10.36 -4.43 9.45
N ASP A 70 11.45 -4.94 8.87
CA ASP A 70 12.30 -5.99 9.46
C ASP A 70 13.32 -5.43 10.47
#